data_AF-A0A2P5AVU5-F1
#
_entry.id   AF-A0A2P5AVU5-F1
#
_cell.length_a   1.000
_cell.length_b   1.000
_cell.length_c   1.000
_cell.angle_alpha   90.00
_cell.angle_beta   90.00
_cell.angle_gamma   90.00
#
_symmetry.space_group_name_H-M   'P 1'
#
loop_
_entity.id
_entity.type
_entity.pdbx_description
1 polymer ?
#
loop_
_entity_poly.entity_id
_entity_poly.type
_entity_poly.pdbx_seq_one_letter_code
_entity_poly.pdbx_strand_id
1 'polypeptide(L)'
;MGSGTREGECKRTEPVLGIEMKLSEFEVELYLGQIEELRVVEREGKKKGLKFRLMDITEAMVVRPDGLPNQFGHWPRENVTIADCVRWCLPGPIFTWNEFLLQMLKHD
;
A
#
# COMPACT_ATOMS: atom_id res chain seq x y z
N MET A 1 0.31 -7.81 -7.34
CA MET A 1 1.27 -8.41 -6.40
C MET A 1 2.50 -8.71 -7.22
N GLY A 2 3.53 -7.86 -7.11
CA GLY A 2 4.73 -7.87 -7.96
C GLY A 2 5.57 -9.15 -7.85
N SER A 3 6.26 -9.46 -8.96
CA SER A 3 7.13 -10.61 -9.24
C SER A 3 8.40 -10.75 -8.37
N GLY A 4 8.29 -10.45 -7.07
CA GLY A 4 9.38 -10.54 -6.09
C GLY A 4 9.33 -11.77 -5.18
N THR A 5 8.37 -12.68 -5.37
CA THR A 5 8.22 -13.89 -4.54
C THR A 5 8.59 -15.12 -5.36
N ARG A 6 9.86 -15.53 -5.34
CA ARG A 6 10.13 -16.96 -5.54
C ARG A 6 9.71 -17.62 -4.22
N GLU A 7 8.77 -18.55 -4.29
CA GLU A 7 8.27 -19.38 -3.17
C GLU A 7 7.23 -18.78 -2.22
N GLY A 8 6.61 -17.65 -2.56
CA GLY A 8 5.50 -17.09 -1.75
C GLY A 8 5.95 -16.42 -0.45
N GLU A 9 7.24 -16.13 -0.30
CA GLU A 9 7.82 -15.43 0.85
C GLU A 9 8.30 -14.02 0.45
N CYS A 10 8.24 -13.08 1.40
CA CYS A 10 8.67 -11.69 1.26
C CYS A 10 9.86 -11.41 2.19
N LYS A 11 11.02 -11.99 1.85
CA LYS A 11 12.23 -11.99 2.72
C LYS A 11 13.09 -10.72 2.65
N ARG A 12 12.63 -9.64 2.01
CA ARG A 12 13.44 -8.42 1.90
C ARG A 12 13.55 -7.72 3.25
N THR A 13 14.72 -7.20 3.53
CA THR A 13 15.03 -6.51 4.80
C THR A 13 15.40 -5.05 4.60
N GLU A 14 15.47 -4.59 3.36
CA GLU A 14 15.80 -3.21 2.99
C GLU A 14 14.84 -2.68 1.91
N PRO A 15 14.60 -1.35 1.88
CA PRO A 15 13.87 -0.71 0.80
C PRO A 15 14.52 -1.00 -0.55
N VAL A 16 13.69 -1.03 -1.59
CA VAL A 16 14.15 -1.27 -2.96
C VAL A 16 14.14 0.03 -3.76
N LEU A 17 14.94 0.10 -4.83
CA LEU A 17 14.90 1.27 -5.70
C LEU A 17 13.57 1.30 -6.47
N GLY A 18 13.05 2.49 -6.75
CA GLY A 18 11.78 2.65 -7.49
C GLY A 18 11.79 2.05 -8.91
N ILE A 19 12.97 1.82 -9.49
CA ILE A 19 13.13 1.16 -10.78
C ILE A 19 13.01 -0.38 -10.65
N GLU A 20 13.35 -0.93 -9.48
CA GLU A 20 13.45 -2.37 -9.22
C GLU A 20 12.12 -3.00 -8.84
N MET A 21 11.22 -2.23 -8.21
CA MET A 21 9.92 -2.75 -7.79
C MET A 21 8.81 -1.93 -8.43
N LYS A 22 8.11 -2.58 -9.36
CA LYS A 22 6.98 -2.04 -10.10
C LYS A 22 5.71 -2.76 -9.70
N LEU A 23 4.61 -2.04 -9.79
CA LEU A 23 3.28 -2.64 -9.75
C LEU A 23 3.17 -3.69 -10.86
N SER A 24 2.64 -4.85 -10.51
CA SER A 24 2.15 -5.83 -11.48
C SER A 24 1.03 -5.23 -12.34
N GLU A 25 0.77 -5.83 -13.50
CA GLU A 25 -0.32 -5.42 -14.38
C GLU A 25 -1.67 -5.33 -13.66
N PHE A 26 -1.98 -6.33 -12.82
CA PHE A 26 -3.18 -6.33 -11.98
C PHE A 26 -3.20 -5.18 -10.95
N GLU A 27 -2.06 -4.85 -10.33
CA GLU A 27 -2.00 -3.72 -9.40
C GLU A 27 -2.16 -2.38 -10.12
N VAL A 28 -1.64 -2.25 -11.34
CA VAL A 28 -1.84 -1.06 -12.17
C VAL A 28 -3.31 -0.92 -12.53
N GLU A 29 -3.96 -2.00 -12.97
CA GLU A 29 -5.39 -2.02 -13.28
C GLU A 29 -6.24 -1.61 -12.06
N LEU A 30 -5.95 -2.19 -10.89
CA LEU A 30 -6.63 -1.84 -9.64
C LEU A 30 -6.43 -0.35 -9.29
N TYR A 31 -5.20 0.14 -9.36
CA TYR A 31 -4.90 1.54 -9.09
C TYR A 31 -5.66 2.48 -10.04
N LEU A 32 -5.67 2.19 -11.34
CA LEU A 32 -6.41 2.99 -12.32
C LEU A 32 -7.92 2.98 -12.05
N GLY A 33 -8.49 1.83 -11.66
CA GLY A 33 -9.88 1.74 -11.24
C GLY A 33 -10.19 2.61 -10.01
N GLN A 34 -9.30 2.62 -9.01
CA GLN A 34 -9.45 3.49 -7.83
C GLN A 34 -9.43 4.99 -8.21
N ILE A 35 -8.56 5.39 -9.14
CA ILE A 35 -8.49 6.76 -9.65
C ILE A 35 -9.75 7.13 -10.45
N GLU A 36 -10.29 6.20 -11.24
CA GLU A 36 -11.53 6.41 -11.98
C GLU A 36 -12.72 6.65 -11.05
N GLU A 37 -12.90 5.80 -10.03
CA GLU A 37 -13.97 5.96 -9.03
C GLU A 37 -13.81 7.24 -8.22
N LEU A 38 -12.58 7.63 -7.87
CA LEU A 38 -12.32 8.93 -7.22
C LEU A 38 -12.85 10.08 -8.08
N ARG A 39 -12.58 10.08 -9.40
CA ARG A 39 -13.06 11.15 -10.31
C ARG A 39 -14.58 11.18 -10.41
N VAL A 40 -15.26 10.04 -10.30
CA VAL A 40 -16.72 9.99 -10.22
C VAL A 40 -17.19 10.67 -8.94
N VAL A 41 -16.64 10.28 -7.79
CA VAL A 41 -17.02 10.80 -6.47
C VAL A 41 -16.65 12.28 -6.31
N GLU A 42 -15.54 12.76 -6.86
CA GLU A 42 -15.18 14.18 -6.86
C GLU A 42 -16.20 15.02 -7.65
N ARG A 43 -16.63 14.55 -8.83
CA ARG A 43 -17.65 15.24 -9.64
C ARG A 43 -18.99 15.32 -8.93
N GLU A 44 -19.44 14.22 -8.33
CA GLU A 44 -20.71 14.16 -7.60
C GLU A 44 -20.63 14.92 -6.26
N GLY A 45 -19.50 14.82 -5.56
CA GLY A 45 -19.21 15.52 -4.32
C GLY A 45 -19.22 17.03 -4.50
N LYS A 46 -18.60 17.54 -5.57
CA LYS A 46 -18.58 18.98 -5.89
C LYS A 46 -19.98 19.58 -6.01
N LYS A 47 -20.93 18.84 -6.61
CA LYS A 47 -22.35 19.27 -6.71
C LYS A 47 -23.02 19.41 -5.33
N LYS A 48 -22.51 18.69 -4.33
CA LYS A 48 -22.98 18.67 -2.93
C LYS A 48 -22.13 19.54 -2.00
N GLY A 49 -21.15 20.28 -2.51
CA GLY A 49 -20.22 21.06 -1.69
C GLY A 49 -19.21 20.23 -0.89
N LEU A 50 -19.00 18.96 -1.26
CA LEU A 50 -18.04 18.07 -0.61
C LEU A 50 -16.70 18.05 -1.37
N LYS A 51 -15.59 17.98 -0.63
CA LYS A 51 -14.23 17.81 -1.15
C LYS A 51 -13.76 16.39 -0.84
N PHE A 52 -13.42 15.64 -1.88
CA PHE A 52 -12.78 14.33 -1.75
C PHE A 52 -11.30 14.47 -2.10
N ARG A 53 -10.46 13.68 -1.44
CA ARG A 53 -9.01 13.61 -1.68
C ARG A 53 -8.56 12.16 -1.54
N LEU A 54 -7.53 11.80 -2.28
CA LEU A 54 -6.85 10.52 -2.13
C LEU A 54 -5.53 10.71 -1.42
N MET A 55 -5.30 9.95 -0.36
CA MET A 55 -3.98 9.77 0.23
C MET A 55 -3.25 8.70 -0.58
N ASP A 56 -2.65 9.11 -1.69
CA ASP A 56 -1.96 8.18 -2.59
C ASP A 56 -0.60 7.77 -1.99
N ILE A 57 -0.60 6.56 -1.42
CA ILE A 57 0.57 5.94 -0.79
C ILE A 57 1.23 4.90 -1.69
N THR A 58 0.73 4.70 -2.91
CA THR A 58 1.04 3.55 -3.76
C THR A 58 2.53 3.46 -4.06
N GLU A 59 3.11 4.53 -4.61
CA GLU A 59 4.54 4.59 -4.94
C GLU A 59 5.43 4.59 -3.69
N ALA A 60 4.97 5.21 -2.61
CA ALA A 60 5.73 5.23 -1.35
C ALA A 60 5.84 3.83 -0.74
N MET A 61 4.82 2.98 -0.91
CA MET A 61 4.76 1.65 -0.29
C MET A 61 5.26 0.53 -1.19
N VAL A 62 5.17 0.67 -2.52
CA VAL A 62 5.68 -0.35 -3.45
C VAL A 62 7.19 -0.54 -3.29
N VAL A 63 7.91 0.46 -2.82
CA VAL A 63 9.37 0.39 -2.58
C VAL A 63 9.73 -0.10 -1.17
N ARG A 64 8.75 -0.50 -0.36
CA ARG A 64 8.94 -0.89 1.05
C ARG A 64 8.62 -2.36 1.38
N PRO A 65 9.08 -3.35 0.59
CA PRO A 65 8.86 -4.76 0.93
C PRO A 65 9.56 -5.18 2.24
N ASP A 66 10.51 -4.37 2.74
CA ASP A 66 11.18 -4.53 4.03
C ASP A 66 10.26 -4.41 5.25
N GLY A 67 9.09 -3.79 5.08
CA GLY A 67 8.13 -3.60 6.18
C GLY A 67 7.21 -4.77 6.43
N LEU A 68 7.34 -5.88 5.69
CA LEU A 68 6.39 -7.00 5.74
C LEU A 68 6.79 -8.03 6.82
N PRO A 69 5.84 -8.61 7.56
CA PRO A 69 6.14 -9.59 8.61
C PRO A 69 6.75 -10.91 8.12
N ASN A 70 6.49 -11.31 6.87
CA ASN A 70 6.90 -12.60 6.34
C ASN A 70 6.46 -13.75 7.27
N GLN A 71 7.35 -14.62 7.73
CA GLN A 71 7.05 -15.73 8.64
C GLN A 71 6.65 -15.30 10.07
N PHE A 72 6.81 -14.02 10.42
CA PHE A 72 6.50 -13.49 11.75
C PHE A 72 5.07 -12.94 11.85
N GLY A 73 4.26 -13.09 10.80
CA GLY A 73 2.85 -12.69 10.83
C GLY A 73 2.00 -13.58 11.75
N HIS A 74 1.14 -12.97 12.56
CA HIS A 74 0.20 -13.72 13.42
C HIS A 74 -1.08 -14.07 12.65
N TRP A 75 -1.21 -15.32 12.21
CA TRP A 75 -2.45 -15.81 11.62
C TRP A 75 -3.44 -16.26 12.70
N PRO A 76 -4.76 -16.14 12.49
CA PRO A 76 -5.77 -16.67 13.41
C PRO A 76 -5.66 -18.18 13.68
N ARG A 77 -4.94 -18.91 12.83
CA ARG A 77 -4.59 -20.32 13.02
C ARG A 77 -3.06 -20.42 13.08
N GLU A 78 -2.54 -20.89 14.22
CA GLU A 78 -1.09 -20.93 14.50
C GLU A 78 -0.31 -21.93 13.60
N ASN A 79 -0.99 -22.90 12.98
CA ASN A 79 -0.36 -23.93 12.15
C ASN A 79 -0.19 -23.54 10.67
N VAL A 80 -0.21 -22.24 10.35
CA VAL A 80 -0.09 -21.76 8.97
C VAL A 80 1.35 -21.29 8.73
N THR A 81 2.12 -22.06 7.97
CA THR A 81 3.49 -21.72 7.54
C THR A 81 3.52 -20.85 6.28
N ILE A 82 2.52 -19.96 6.12
CA ILE A 82 2.42 -19.08 4.96
C ILE A 82 2.94 -17.70 5.37
N ALA A 83 3.88 -17.16 4.59
CA ALA A 83 4.39 -15.83 4.79
C ALA A 83 3.28 -14.77 4.67
N ASP A 84 3.26 -13.86 5.63
CA ASP A 84 2.41 -12.69 5.62
C ASP A 84 3.08 -11.55 4.87
N CYS A 85 2.66 -11.38 3.63
CA CYS A 85 3.17 -10.35 2.72
C CYS A 85 2.14 -9.25 2.42
N VAL A 86 1.10 -9.14 3.25
CA VAL A 86 0.00 -8.19 3.04
C VAL A 86 -0.17 -7.22 4.21
N ARG A 87 0.20 -7.62 5.44
CA ARG A 87 0.23 -6.74 6.60
C ARG A 87 1.59 -6.07 6.75
N TRP A 88 1.68 -5.12 7.69
CA TRP A 88 2.87 -4.33 7.95
C TRP A 88 3.33 -4.50 9.40
N CYS A 89 4.64 -4.55 9.60
CA CYS A 89 5.27 -4.50 10.91
C CYS A 89 5.08 -3.13 11.60
N LEU A 90 5.08 -3.14 12.93
CA LEU A 90 5.11 -1.95 13.79
C LEU A 90 6.28 -2.06 14.79
N PRO A 91 7.18 -1.05 14.88
CA PRO A 91 7.28 0.12 14.00
C PRO A 91 7.67 -0.26 12.56
N GLY A 92 7.27 0.54 11.58
CA GLY A 92 7.49 0.20 10.16
C GLY A 92 6.98 1.25 9.16
N PRO A 93 6.98 0.95 7.85
CA PRO A 93 6.65 1.89 6.77
C PRO A 93 5.27 2.56 6.89
N ILE A 94 4.34 1.87 7.54
CA ILE A 94 3.00 2.35 7.89
C ILE A 94 3.02 3.66 8.70
N PHE A 95 4.08 3.94 9.46
CA PHE A 95 4.25 5.22 10.15
C PHE A 95 4.22 6.41 9.17
N THR A 96 4.71 6.22 7.94
CA THR A 96 4.70 7.25 6.89
C THR A 96 3.27 7.62 6.47
N TRP A 97 2.30 6.71 6.58
CA TRP A 97 0.91 7.00 6.25
C TRP A 97 0.34 8.04 7.19
N ASN A 98 0.65 7.93 8.49
CA ASN A 98 0.22 8.90 9.49
C ASN A 98 0.84 10.28 9.22
N GLU A 99 2.10 10.33 8.79
CA GLU A 99 2.75 11.58 8.38
C GLU A 99 2.07 12.19 7.16
N PHE A 100 1.79 11.41 6.11
CA PHE A 100 1.06 11.89 4.93
C PHE A 100 -0.33 12.41 5.29
N LEU A 101 -1.08 11.66 6.10
CA LEU A 101 -2.39 12.08 6.59
C LEU A 101 -2.30 13.40 7.36
N LEU A 102 -1.34 13.51 8.28
CA LEU A 102 -1.12 14.73 9.06
C LEU A 102 -0.77 15.93 8.18
N GLN A 103 0.08 15.74 7.16
CA GLN A 103 0.39 16.81 6.20
C GLN A 103 -0.84 17.21 5.38
N MET A 104 -1.65 16.25 4.92
CA MET A 104 -2.89 16.55 4.20
C MET A 104 -3.86 17.37 5.04
N LEU A 105 -4.03 17.04 6.32
CA LEU A 105 -4.89 17.76 7.26
C LEU A 105 -4.37 19.16 7.62
N LYS A 106 -3.04 19.35 7.65
CA LYS A 106 -2.41 20.66 7.88
C LYS A 106 -2.52 21.60 6.68
N HIS A 107 -2.63 21.03 5.48
CA HIS A 107 -2.70 21.75 4.21
C HIS A 107 -4.11 21.72 3.59
N ASP A 108 -5.15 21.52 4.40
CA ASP A 108 -6.54 21.41 3.93
C ASP A 108 -7.31 22.73 3.87
#